data_AF-A0A7S1DE71-F1
#
_entry.id   AF-A0A7S1DE71-F1
#
_cell.length_a   1.000
_cell.length_b   1.000
_cell.length_c   1.000
_cell.angle_alpha   90.00
_cell.angle_beta   90.00
_cell.angle_gamma   90.00
#
_symmetry.space_group_name_H-M   'P 1'
#
loop_
_entity.id
_entity.type
_entity.pdbx_description
1 polymer ?
#
loop_
_entity_poly.entity_id
_entity_poly.type
_entity_poly.pdbx_seq_one_letter_code
_entity_poly.pdbx_strand_id
1 'polypeptide(L)'
;DKIPTYGRKGGGSVQWCRAHSEEGSVDLRHRLCSVESCERQALFASPLARADLYCKAHKARGMTNVISTLCRGRKGGLGCSRRPIFGPASGTKALHCRMHRGEGDVDLIHRFCSHPEGCPKVAVWGAMGGKAERCSGHRKDTDVNKMSRRCSV
;
A
#
# COMPACT_ATOMS: atom_id res chain seq x y z
N ASP A 1 1.90 9.55 9.82
CA ASP A 1 0.43 9.62 9.88
C ASP A 1 -0.14 8.33 10.43
N LYS A 2 -0.55 8.34 11.70
CA LYS A 2 -1.34 7.26 12.30
C LYS A 2 -2.80 7.71 12.24
N ILE A 3 -3.50 7.31 11.19
CA ILE A 3 -4.92 7.66 10.98
C ILE A 3 -5.75 6.79 11.93
N PRO A 4 -6.68 7.37 12.71
CA PRO A 4 -7.56 6.59 13.57
C PRO A 4 -8.57 5.80 12.72
N THR A 5 -8.69 4.51 13.02
CA THR A 5 -9.61 3.57 12.36
C THR A 5 -10.32 2.63 13.34
N TYR A 6 -9.85 2.54 14.58
CA TYR A 6 -10.36 1.66 15.62
C TYR A 6 -11.21 2.44 16.62
N GLY A 7 -12.27 1.82 17.14
CA GLY A 7 -13.13 2.36 18.18
C GLY A 7 -13.80 1.25 18.99
N ARG A 8 -14.63 1.62 19.96
CA ARG A 8 -15.36 0.64 20.78
C ARG A 8 -16.39 -0.10 19.93
N LYS A 9 -16.56 -1.41 20.17
CA LYS A 9 -17.58 -2.21 19.49
C LYS A 9 -18.97 -1.63 19.76
N GLY A 10 -19.71 -1.31 18.71
CA GLY A 10 -21.01 -0.61 18.79
C GLY A 10 -20.93 0.91 19.00
N GLY A 11 -19.72 1.46 19.22
CA GLY A 11 -19.47 2.90 19.22
C GLY A 11 -19.38 3.41 17.79
N GLY A 12 -20.08 4.52 17.50
CA GLY A 12 -20.11 5.09 16.14
C GLY A 12 -18.87 5.88 15.73
N SER A 13 -17.87 6.04 16.60
CA SER A 13 -16.70 6.90 16.38
C SER A 13 -15.37 6.17 16.49
N VAL A 14 -14.47 6.45 15.54
CA VAL A 14 -13.07 6.02 15.59
C VAL A 14 -12.29 6.89 16.56
N GLN A 15 -11.53 6.28 17.46
CA GLN A 15 -10.75 6.98 18.49
C GLN A 15 -9.26 6.65 18.42
N TRP A 16 -8.91 5.44 17.95
CA TRP A 16 -7.54 4.94 17.99
C TRP A 16 -7.05 4.52 16.60
N CYS A 17 -5.74 4.55 16.41
CA CYS A 17 -5.11 3.82 15.30
C CYS A 17 -4.89 2.36 15.72
N ARG A 18 -4.75 1.46 14.75
CA ARG A 18 -4.50 0.02 15.02
C ARG A 18 -3.39 -0.29 16.02
N ALA A 19 -2.34 0.52 16.03
CA ALA A 19 -1.18 0.29 16.90
C ALA A 19 -1.39 0.76 18.35
N HIS A 20 -2.41 1.60 18.59
CA HIS A 20 -2.72 2.17 19.92
C HIS A 20 -4.18 1.89 20.30
N SER A 21 -4.75 0.83 19.74
CA SER A 21 -6.14 0.46 19.95
C SER A 21 -6.24 -0.34 21.25
N GLU A 22 -7.28 -0.10 22.05
CA GLU A 22 -7.52 -0.87 23.28
C GLU A 22 -7.88 -2.33 22.96
N GLU A 23 -7.63 -3.23 23.91
CA GLU A 23 -8.07 -4.61 23.81
C GLU A 23 -9.60 -4.66 23.67
N GLY A 24 -10.10 -5.39 22.66
CA GLY A 24 -11.53 -5.43 22.32
C GLY A 24 -12.06 -4.26 21.47
N SER A 25 -11.20 -3.32 21.04
CA SER A 25 -11.59 -2.33 20.04
C SER A 25 -11.61 -2.91 18.62
N VAL A 26 -12.53 -2.41 17.79
CA VAL A 26 -12.78 -2.91 16.43
C VAL A 26 -12.46 -1.85 15.39
N ASP A 27 -12.03 -2.26 14.19
CA ASP A 27 -11.92 -1.34 13.06
C ASP A 27 -13.32 -0.96 12.58
N LEU A 28 -13.68 0.32 12.73
CA LEU A 28 -14.98 0.86 12.35
C LEU A 28 -14.97 1.49 10.95
N ARG A 29 -13.78 1.67 10.35
CA ARG A 29 -13.62 2.35 9.07
C ARG A 29 -13.57 1.37 7.91
N HIS A 30 -13.01 0.19 8.12
CA HIS A 30 -12.85 -0.82 7.08
C HIS A 30 -13.82 -1.99 7.27
N ARG A 31 -14.27 -2.56 6.15
CA ARG A 31 -15.04 -3.81 6.19
C ARG A 31 -14.17 -4.94 6.74
N LEU A 32 -14.72 -5.65 7.72
CA LEU A 32 -14.10 -6.81 8.36
C LEU A 32 -14.35 -8.08 7.54
N CYS A 33 -13.55 -9.10 7.81
CA CYS A 33 -13.67 -10.42 7.18
C CYS A 33 -15.02 -11.06 7.51
N SER A 34 -15.67 -11.68 6.53
CA SER A 34 -16.94 -12.41 6.72
C SER A 34 -16.82 -13.68 7.56
N VAL A 35 -15.62 -14.08 8.01
CA VAL A 35 -15.45 -15.26 8.87
C VAL A 35 -15.72 -14.84 10.31
N GLU A 36 -16.55 -15.60 11.02
CA GLU A 36 -16.89 -15.31 12.41
C GLU A 36 -15.66 -15.14 13.29
N SER A 37 -15.72 -14.16 14.19
CA SER A 37 -14.61 -13.78 15.09
C SER A 37 -13.33 -13.30 14.39
N CYS A 38 -13.37 -12.97 13.09
CA CYS A 38 -12.21 -12.43 12.38
C CYS A 38 -12.26 -10.90 12.24
N GLU A 39 -11.48 -10.18 13.04
CA GLU A 39 -11.39 -8.71 13.04
C GLU A 39 -10.37 -8.16 12.04
N ARG A 40 -9.91 -8.98 11.10
CA ARG A 40 -8.96 -8.56 10.07
C ARG A 40 -9.72 -7.86 8.95
N GLN A 41 -9.18 -6.74 8.47
CA GLN A 41 -9.68 -6.05 7.29
C GLN A 41 -9.84 -7.01 6.11
N ALA A 42 -11.01 -6.99 5.50
CA ALA A 42 -11.31 -7.74 4.31
C ALA A 42 -10.83 -7.02 3.07
N LEU A 43 -10.14 -7.75 2.20
CA LEU A 43 -9.53 -7.22 0.98
C LEU A 43 -9.93 -8.02 -0.26
N PHE A 44 -10.35 -9.28 -0.08
CA PHE A 44 -10.55 -10.24 -1.16
C PHE A 44 -12.01 -10.59 -1.33
N ALA A 45 -12.49 -10.72 -2.56
CA ALA A 45 -13.82 -11.23 -2.86
C ALA A 45 -13.74 -12.41 -3.84
N SER A 46 -14.79 -13.22 -3.85
CA SER A 46 -15.00 -14.20 -4.91
C SER A 46 -15.37 -13.47 -6.21
N PRO A 47 -14.83 -13.88 -7.38
CA PRO A 47 -15.26 -13.34 -8.66
C PRO A 47 -16.73 -13.68 -8.98
N LEU A 48 -17.27 -14.76 -8.37
CA LEU A 48 -18.63 -15.25 -8.61
C LEU A 48 -19.65 -14.73 -7.59
N ALA A 49 -19.20 -14.30 -6.41
CA ALA A 49 -20.08 -13.80 -5.35
C ALA A 49 -19.50 -12.48 -4.80
N ARG A 50 -20.18 -11.37 -5.10
CA ARG A 50 -19.76 -10.02 -4.68
C ARG A 50 -20.13 -9.67 -3.23
N ALA A 51 -20.86 -10.54 -2.53
CA ALA A 51 -21.38 -10.25 -1.20
C ALA A 51 -20.31 -10.40 -0.10
N ASP A 52 -19.51 -11.47 -0.15
CA ASP A 52 -18.58 -11.78 0.94
C ASP A 52 -17.16 -11.26 0.69
N LEU A 53 -16.61 -10.61 1.71
CA LEU A 53 -15.25 -10.11 1.72
C LEU A 53 -14.41 -10.85 2.75
N TYR A 54 -13.23 -11.28 2.33
CA TYR A 54 -12.32 -12.09 3.13
C TYR A 54 -11.00 -11.37 3.36
N CYS A 55 -10.40 -11.58 4.53
CA CYS A 55 -9.04 -11.13 4.81
C CYS A 55 -8.02 -12.00 4.07
N LYS A 56 -6.74 -11.60 4.10
CA LYS A 56 -5.64 -12.33 3.45
C LYS A 56 -5.51 -13.78 3.94
N ALA A 57 -5.84 -14.06 5.21
CA ALA A 57 -5.73 -15.40 5.78
C ALA A 57 -6.91 -16.30 5.43
N HIS A 58 -8.10 -15.73 5.19
CA HIS A 58 -9.32 -16.47 4.84
C HIS A 58 -9.63 -16.41 3.34
N LYS A 59 -8.64 -16.03 2.54
CA LYS A 59 -8.75 -15.97 1.09
C LYS A 59 -8.67 -17.39 0.49
N ALA A 60 -9.72 -17.83 -0.21
CA ALA A 60 -9.69 -19.05 -1.02
C ALA A 60 -8.95 -18.88 -2.37
N ARG A 61 -8.60 -20.01 -3.01
CA ARG A 61 -8.06 -20.00 -4.39
C ARG A 61 -9.07 -19.34 -5.33
N GLY A 62 -8.58 -18.50 -6.24
CA GLY A 62 -9.41 -17.77 -7.20
C GLY A 62 -9.99 -16.43 -6.70
N MET A 63 -9.98 -16.13 -5.40
CA MET A 63 -10.40 -14.82 -4.90
C MET A 63 -9.41 -13.72 -5.31
N THR A 64 -9.92 -12.52 -5.58
CA THR A 64 -9.12 -11.36 -6.04
C THR A 64 -9.24 -10.20 -5.05
N ASN A 65 -8.18 -9.38 -4.95
CA ASN A 65 -8.23 -8.20 -4.11
C ASN A 65 -9.11 -7.15 -4.81
N VAL A 66 -10.22 -6.76 -4.17
CA VAL A 66 -11.22 -5.85 -4.74
C VAL A 66 -11.14 -4.44 -4.17
N ILE A 67 -10.39 -4.26 -3.08
CA ILE A 67 -10.24 -2.97 -2.39
C ILE A 67 -8.99 -2.23 -2.88
N SER A 68 -7.90 -2.96 -3.13
CA SER A 68 -6.65 -2.37 -3.60
C SER A 68 -6.65 -2.22 -5.12
N THR A 69 -6.13 -1.11 -5.63
CA THR A 69 -5.85 -0.97 -7.06
C THR A 69 -4.87 -2.06 -7.49
N LEU A 70 -5.31 -2.90 -8.43
CA LEU A 70 -4.51 -3.98 -9.01
C LEU A 70 -3.96 -3.59 -10.37
N CYS A 71 -2.90 -4.30 -10.77
CA CYS A 71 -2.36 -4.20 -12.12
C CYS A 71 -3.42 -4.57 -13.16
N ARG A 72 -3.55 -3.72 -14.19
CA ARG A 72 -4.48 -3.91 -15.32
C ARG A 72 -4.07 -5.00 -16.31
N GLY A 73 -2.85 -5.53 -16.19
CA GLY A 73 -2.37 -6.63 -17.02
C GLY A 73 -3.09 -7.94 -16.72
N ARG A 74 -3.16 -8.81 -17.72
CA ARG A 74 -3.81 -10.12 -17.63
C ARG A 74 -2.79 -11.21 -17.98
N LYS A 75 -2.87 -12.36 -17.32
CA LYS A 75 -2.06 -13.55 -17.65
C LYS A 75 -2.98 -14.76 -17.78
N GLY A 76 -3.07 -15.34 -18.97
CA GLY A 76 -3.92 -16.52 -19.24
C GLY A 76 -5.40 -16.28 -18.94
N GLY A 77 -5.94 -15.12 -19.31
CA GLY A 77 -7.35 -14.76 -19.06
C GLY A 77 -7.66 -14.27 -17.64
N LEU A 78 -6.75 -14.44 -16.68
CA LEU A 78 -6.92 -13.98 -15.30
C LEU A 78 -6.28 -12.60 -15.07
N GLY A 79 -6.96 -11.75 -14.30
CA GLY A 79 -6.42 -10.44 -13.89
C GLY A 79 -5.18 -10.58 -12.99
N CYS A 80 -4.24 -9.63 -13.10
CA CYS A 80 -3.02 -9.63 -12.30
C CYS A 80 -3.28 -9.17 -10.86
N SER A 81 -2.89 -9.97 -9.87
CA SER A 81 -3.02 -9.66 -8.44
C SER A 81 -1.88 -8.80 -7.86
N ARG A 82 -0.94 -8.34 -8.70
CA ARG A 82 0.19 -7.50 -8.26
C ARG A 82 -0.22 -6.04 -8.17
N ARG A 83 0.36 -5.33 -7.20
CA ARG A 83 0.24 -3.87 -7.10
C ARG A 83 0.86 -3.21 -8.33
N PRO A 84 0.17 -2.25 -8.96
CA PRO A 84 0.76 -1.49 -10.05
C PRO A 84 1.80 -0.50 -9.52
N ILE A 85 2.89 -0.38 -10.27
CA ILE A 85 4.03 0.51 -9.99
C ILE A 85 4.29 1.42 -11.20
N PHE A 86 4.03 0.91 -12.39
CA PHE A 86 4.32 1.54 -13.66
C PHE A 86 3.07 2.13 -14.30
N GLY A 87 3.23 3.23 -15.03
CA GLY A 87 2.18 3.84 -15.86
C GLY A 87 2.76 4.86 -16.83
N PRO A 88 1.91 5.50 -17.65
CA PRO A 88 2.37 6.43 -18.67
C PRO A 88 3.09 7.63 -18.04
N ALA A 89 4.14 8.13 -18.68
CA ALA A 89 4.95 9.25 -18.18
C ALA A 89 4.15 10.54 -17.94
N SER A 90 3.09 10.77 -18.72
CA SER A 90 2.15 11.88 -18.55
C SER A 90 1.10 11.64 -17.47
N GLY A 91 1.03 10.43 -16.91
CA GLY A 91 0.02 10.02 -15.95
C GLY A 91 0.48 10.13 -14.49
N THR A 92 -0.49 10.21 -13.58
CA THR A 92 -0.26 10.22 -12.13
C THR A 92 -0.60 8.89 -11.45
N LYS A 93 -1.20 7.94 -12.19
CA LYS A 93 -1.68 6.67 -11.66
C LYS A 93 -0.89 5.51 -12.25
N ALA A 94 -0.29 4.71 -11.38
CA ALA A 94 0.29 3.43 -11.78
C ALA A 94 -0.83 2.45 -12.19
N LEU A 95 -0.71 1.87 -13.37
CA LEU A 95 -1.68 0.95 -13.97
C LEU A 95 -1.14 -0.48 -14.08
N HIS A 96 0.18 -0.63 -14.20
CA HIS A 96 0.83 -1.89 -14.52
C HIS A 96 1.86 -2.29 -13.47
N CYS A 97 2.03 -3.60 -13.25
CA CYS A 97 3.15 -4.11 -12.48
C CYS A 97 4.38 -4.23 -13.38
N ARG A 98 5.54 -4.52 -12.78
CA ARG A 98 6.82 -4.64 -13.51
C ARG A 98 6.79 -5.61 -14.71
N MET A 99 5.96 -6.66 -14.64
CA MET A 99 5.82 -7.65 -15.72
C MET A 99 4.86 -7.24 -16.83
N HIS A 100 3.98 -6.28 -16.58
CA HIS A 100 2.93 -5.86 -17.51
C HIS A 100 3.09 -4.39 -17.93
N ARG A 101 4.23 -3.76 -17.61
CA ARG A 101 4.52 -2.39 -18.03
C ARG A 101 4.66 -2.36 -19.55
N GLY A 102 4.10 -1.35 -20.18
CA GLY A 102 4.31 -1.09 -21.61
C GLY A 102 5.68 -0.46 -21.87
N GLU A 103 6.03 -0.38 -23.15
CA GLU A 103 7.13 0.46 -23.61
C GLU A 103 6.79 1.93 -23.32
N GLY A 104 7.74 2.67 -22.73
CA GLY A 104 7.51 4.05 -22.28
C GLY A 104 6.83 4.22 -20.92
N ASP A 105 6.33 3.16 -20.27
CA ASP A 105 5.82 3.27 -18.90
C ASP A 105 6.95 3.58 -17.91
N VAL A 106 6.72 4.51 -16.98
CA VAL A 106 7.68 4.92 -15.93
C VAL A 106 7.19 4.47 -14.55
N ASP A 107 8.11 4.32 -13.59
CA ASP A 107 7.74 4.05 -12.20
C ASP A 107 7.15 5.33 -11.57
N LEU A 108 5.85 5.28 -11.24
CA LEU A 108 5.11 6.41 -10.67
C LEU A 108 5.01 6.34 -9.14
N ILE A 109 5.58 5.30 -8.52
CA ILE A 109 5.48 5.05 -7.08
C ILE A 109 6.77 5.36 -6.36
N HIS A 110 7.91 4.95 -6.93
CA HIS A 110 9.22 5.17 -6.32
C HIS A 110 9.85 6.44 -6.85
N ARG A 111 10.44 7.18 -5.92
CA ARG A 111 11.32 8.29 -6.25
C ARG A 111 12.75 7.79 -6.36
N PHE A 112 13.39 8.03 -7.47
CA PHE A 112 14.80 7.68 -7.65
C PHE A 112 15.73 8.79 -7.15
N CYS A 113 16.98 8.43 -6.93
CA CYS A 113 18.03 9.33 -6.48
C CYS A 113 18.29 10.42 -7.52
N SER A 114 18.24 11.68 -7.09
CA SER A 114 18.45 12.88 -7.91
C SER A 114 19.94 13.20 -8.12
N HIS A 115 20.80 12.18 -8.22
CA HIS A 115 22.22 12.42 -8.50
C HIS A 115 22.39 12.85 -9.96
N PRO A 116 23.16 13.91 -10.28
CA PRO A 116 23.42 14.38 -11.64
C PRO A 116 23.72 13.30 -12.69
N GLU A 117 24.50 12.28 -12.34
CA GLU A 117 24.87 11.16 -13.24
C GLU A 117 23.71 10.20 -13.57
N GLY A 118 22.52 10.41 -12.99
CA GLY A 118 21.37 9.51 -13.16
C GLY A 118 21.53 8.22 -12.36
N CYS A 119 21.16 8.23 -11.08
CA CYS A 119 21.27 7.05 -10.23
C CYS A 119 19.95 6.25 -10.18
N PRO A 120 19.93 4.96 -10.59
CA PRO A 120 18.70 4.15 -10.62
C PRO A 120 18.27 3.63 -9.23
N LYS A 121 19.01 3.97 -8.17
CA LYS A 121 18.67 3.57 -6.80
C LYS A 121 17.55 4.45 -6.26
N VAL A 122 16.59 3.84 -5.56
CA VAL A 122 15.50 4.56 -4.90
C VAL A 122 16.07 5.52 -3.85
N ALA A 123 15.55 6.74 -3.83
CA ALA A 123 15.86 7.74 -2.84
C ALA A 123 15.25 7.34 -1.50
N VAL A 124 16.08 7.25 -0.47
CA VAL A 124 15.68 6.90 0.90
C VAL A 124 16.25 7.86 1.95
N TRP A 125 17.10 8.80 1.54
CA TRP A 125 17.72 9.84 2.36
C TRP A 125 17.35 11.23 1.82
N GLY A 126 17.26 12.21 2.71
CA GLY A 126 17.06 13.62 2.34
C GLY A 126 17.09 14.54 3.56
N ALA A 127 17.08 15.85 3.32
CA ALA A 127 17.17 16.86 4.37
C ALA A 127 16.03 16.74 5.40
N MET A 128 16.26 17.18 6.64
CA MET A 128 15.20 17.25 7.68
C MET A 128 13.99 18.04 7.16
N GLY A 129 12.77 17.57 7.41
CA GLY A 129 11.52 18.18 6.89
C GLY A 129 11.26 17.99 5.38
N GLY A 130 12.29 17.68 4.58
CA GLY A 130 12.17 17.43 3.14
C GLY A 130 11.75 16.00 2.76
N LYS A 131 11.55 15.79 1.45
CA LYS A 131 11.32 14.46 0.85
C LYS A 131 12.64 13.70 0.72
N ALA A 132 12.57 12.39 0.45
CA ALA A 132 13.77 11.66 0.05
C ALA A 132 14.23 12.16 -1.32
N GLU A 133 15.54 12.34 -1.50
CA GLU A 133 16.14 12.81 -2.76
C GLU A 133 17.36 11.98 -3.15
N ARG A 134 17.99 11.29 -2.18
CA ARG A 134 19.27 10.60 -2.38
C ARG A 134 19.17 9.15 -1.93
N CYS A 135 19.90 8.27 -2.60
CA CYS A 135 20.07 6.88 -2.14
C CYS A 135 21.14 6.82 -1.04
N SER A 136 21.30 5.66 -0.40
CA SER A 136 22.29 5.50 0.69
C SER A 136 23.73 5.78 0.27
N GLY A 137 24.06 5.58 -1.01
CA GLY A 137 25.40 5.86 -1.54
C GLY A 137 25.64 7.33 -1.88
N HIS A 138 24.60 8.16 -1.98
CA HIS A 138 24.70 9.58 -2.33
C HIS A 138 24.12 10.49 -1.24
N ARG A 139 23.91 9.97 -0.03
CA ARG A 139 23.40 10.77 1.09
C ARG A 139 24.42 11.84 1.48
N LYS A 140 23.95 12.99 1.95
CA LYS A 140 24.78 13.97 2.66
C LYS A 140 24.85 13.59 4.14
N ASP A 141 25.86 14.07 4.85
CA ASP A 141 26.00 13.83 6.30
C ASP A 141 24.81 14.37 7.09
N THR A 142 24.19 15.44 6.59
CA THR A 142 22.99 16.05 7.18
C THR A 142 21.68 15.38 6.78
N ASP A 143 21.71 14.38 5.87
CA ASP A 143 20.50 13.70 5.44
C ASP A 143 19.99 12.72 6.49
N VAL A 144 18.67 12.68 6.66
CA VAL A 144 18.00 11.72 7.53
C VAL A 144 17.36 10.61 6.72
N ASN A 145 17.36 9.40 7.29
CA ASN A 145 16.69 8.25 6.68
C ASN A 145 15.17 8.45 6.69
N LYS A 146 14.56 8.48 5.51
CA LYS A 146 13.12 8.70 5.32
C LYS A 146 12.29 7.42 5.34
N MET A 147 12.94 6.25 5.23
CA MET A 147 12.28 4.94 5.30
C MET A 147 11.99 4.52 6.75
N SER A 148 12.81 4.99 7.70
CA SER A 148 12.63 4.72 9.13
C SER A 148 11.79 5.83 9.78
N ARG A 149 10.46 5.68 9.78
CA ARG A 149 9.60 6.47 10.67
C ARG A 149 9.80 6.01 12.11
N ARG A 150 10.79 6.57 12.81
CA ARG A 150 10.89 6.38 14.26
C ARG A 150 9.70 7.10 14.89
N CYS A 151 8.84 6.38 15.60
CA CYS A 151 7.80 7.01 16.40
C CYS A 151 8.52 7.77 17.52
N SER A 152 8.18 9.03 17.71
CA SER A 152 8.40 9.67 19.00
C SER A 152 7.59 8.88 20.02
N VAL A 153 8.28 8.43 21.06
CA VAL A 153 7.67 7.87 22.27
C VAL A 153 6.69 8.84 22.87
#